data_AF-A0A1I4VBZ0-F1
#
_entry.id   AF-A0A1I4VBZ0-F1
#
_cell.length_a   1.000
_cell.length_b   1.000
_cell.length_c   1.000
_cell.angle_alpha   90.00
_cell.angle_beta   90.00
_cell.angle_gamma   90.00
#
_symmetry.space_group_name_H-M   'P 1'
#
loop_
_entity.id
_entity.type
_entity.pdbx_description
1 polymer ?
#
loop_
_entity_poly.entity_id
_entity_poly.type
_entity_poly.pdbx_seq_one_letter_code
_entity_poly.pdbx_strand_id
1 'polypeptide(L)' 'MVQLLHGSATTTETVRRAIQARKESVRAAAKHYGISPTTVQKWRSRPTSTDARMGPKEPHSTVLSLEHEAVIIARSEA' A
#
# COMPACT_ATOMS: atom_id res chain seq x y z
N MET A 1 -6.78 0.11 -9.59
CA MET A 1 -6.54 0.59 -8.22
C MET A 1 -5.39 1.59 -8.31
N VAL A 2 -5.61 2.85 -7.97
CA VAL A 2 -4.55 3.87 -8.10
C VAL A 2 -3.60 3.70 -6.91
N GLN A 3 -2.39 3.23 -7.19
CA GLN A 3 -1.34 3.12 -6.19
C GLN A 3 -0.75 4.51 -5.96
N LEU A 4 -1.37 5.29 -5.08
CA LEU A 4 -0.85 6.60 -4.69
C LEU A 4 0.38 6.37 -3.80
N LEU A 5 1.53 6.19 -4.43
CA LEU A 5 2.81 6.02 -3.75
C LEU A 5 3.35 7.38 -3.35
N HIS A 6 3.93 7.45 -2.15
CA HIS A 6 4.67 8.63 -1.73
C HIS A 6 5.87 8.88 -2.66
N GLY A 7 6.24 10.14 -2.89
CA GLY A 7 7.33 10.51 -3.82
C GLY A 7 8.68 9.86 -3.50
N SER A 8 8.94 9.55 -2.22
CA SER A 8 10.16 8.85 -1.78
C SER A 8 10.03 7.32 -1.75
N ALA A 9 8.91 6.76 -2.24
CA ALA A 9 8.70 5.32 -2.24
C ALA A 9 9.52 4.65 -3.36
N THR A 10 10.61 3.99 -2.97
CA THR A 10 11.49 3.27 -3.91
C THR A 10 10.87 1.97 -4.45
N THR A 11 9.92 1.37 -3.74
CA THR A 11 9.33 0.06 -4.11
C THR A 11 7.88 0.20 -4.55
N THR A 12 7.63 0.11 -5.86
CA THR A 12 6.31 0.15 -6.51
C THR A 12 5.65 -1.23 -6.53
N GLU A 13 4.33 -1.34 -6.84
CA GLU A 13 3.70 -2.67 -7.02
C GLU A 13 4.46 -3.55 -7.98
N THR A 14 4.88 -2.98 -9.11
CA THR A 14 5.53 -3.72 -10.19
C THR A 14 6.78 -4.42 -9.68
N VAL A 15 7.59 -3.72 -8.88
CA VAL A 15 8.80 -4.29 -8.25
C VAL A 15 8.42 -5.36 -7.22
N ARG A 16 7.40 -5.12 -6.38
CA ARG A 16 6.95 -6.09 -5.37
C ARG A 16 6.44 -7.39 -6.00
N ARG A 17 5.64 -7.27 -7.06
CA ARG A 17 5.12 -8.41 -7.84
C ARG A 17 6.24 -9.18 -8.52
N ALA A 18 7.24 -8.48 -9.07
CA ALA A 18 8.40 -9.12 -9.66
C ALA A 18 9.24 -9.88 -8.62
N ILE A 19 9.42 -9.33 -7.42
CA ILE A 19 10.12 -9.98 -6.30
C ILE A 19 9.41 -11.26 -5.85
N GLN A 20 8.07 -11.25 -5.83
CA GLN A 20 7.25 -12.42 -5.50
C GLN A 20 7.29 -13.49 -6.60
N ALA A 21 7.28 -13.10 -7.87
CA ALA A 21 7.26 -14.03 -8.99
C ALA A 21 8.63 -14.72 -9.25
N ARG A 22 9.74 -14.05 -8.93
CA ARG A 22 11.09 -14.53 -9.27
C ARG A 22 11.70 -15.39 -8.16
N LYS A 23 12.22 -16.57 -8.53
CA LYS A 23 12.98 -17.49 -7.66
C LYS A 23 14.48 -17.16 -7.52
N GLU A 24 14.92 -16.01 -8.01
CA GLU A 24 16.34 -15.59 -7.93
C GLU A 24 16.83 -15.45 -6.47
N SER A 25 18.13 -15.42 -6.23
CA SER A 25 18.62 -15.22 -4.85
C SER A 25 18.27 -13.83 -4.32
N VAL A 26 18.10 -13.69 -3.00
CA VAL A 26 17.76 -12.40 -2.36
C VAL A 26 18.79 -11.33 -2.70
N ARG A 27 20.08 -11.69 -2.75
CA ARG A 27 21.17 -10.78 -3.12
C ARG A 27 21.10 -10.32 -4.59
N ALA A 28 20.74 -11.23 -5.50
CA ALA A 28 20.58 -10.88 -6.91
C ALA A 28 19.41 -9.90 -7.12
N ALA A 29 18.26 -10.17 -6.49
CA ALA A 29 17.10 -9.27 -6.52
C ALA A 29 17.42 -7.90 -5.92
N ALA A 30 18.09 -7.86 -4.77
CA ALA A 30 18.49 -6.62 -4.11
C ALA A 30 19.36 -5.74 -5.03
N LYS A 31 20.34 -6.34 -5.72
CA LYS A 31 21.21 -5.64 -6.67
C LYS A 31 20.44 -5.15 -7.91
N HIS A 32 19.55 -5.98 -8.45
CA HIS A 32 18.79 -5.65 -9.66
C HIS A 32 17.82 -4.48 -9.45
N TYR A 33 17.14 -4.44 -8.31
CA TYR A 33 16.15 -3.41 -8.00
C TYR A 33 16.69 -2.27 -7.13
N GLY A 34 17.96 -2.30 -6.72
CA GLY A 34 18.56 -1.25 -5.89
C GLY A 34 17.92 -1.10 -4.51
N ILE A 35 17.42 -2.19 -3.94
CA ILE A 35 16.70 -2.21 -2.65
C ILE A 35 17.44 -3.06 -1.62
N SER A 36 17.13 -2.85 -0.35
CA SER A 36 17.75 -3.64 0.72
C SER A 36 17.36 -5.13 0.62
N PRO A 37 18.28 -6.06 0.96
CA PRO A 37 17.97 -7.49 1.02
C PRO A 37 16.82 -7.83 1.99
N THR A 38 16.69 -7.07 3.08
CA THR A 38 15.59 -7.25 4.05
C THR A 38 14.24 -6.85 3.45
N THR A 39 14.19 -5.82 2.60
CA THR A 39 13.00 -5.46 1.83
C THR A 39 12.59 -6.57 0.87
N VAL A 40 13.54 -7.18 0.16
CA VAL A 40 13.26 -8.34 -0.73
C VAL A 40 12.67 -9.51 0.06
N GLN A 41 13.30 -9.87 1.18
CA GLN A 41 12.82 -10.96 2.03
C GLN A 41 11.40 -10.69 2.57
N LYS A 42 11.16 -9.45 3.01
CA LYS A 42 9.86 -9.00 3.50
C LYS A 42 8.77 -9.06 2.44
N TRP A 43 9.07 -8.72 1.18
CA TRP A 43 8.07 -8.79 0.10
C TRP A 43 7.80 -10.22 -0.36
N ARG A 44 8.79 -11.12 -0.28
CA ARG A 44 8.59 -12.56 -0.57
C ARG A 44 7.72 -13.27 0.45
N SER A 45 7.80 -12.89 1.73
CA SER A 45 6.97 -13.50 2.76
C SER A 45 5.53 -12.97 2.79
N ARG A 46 5.23 -11.90 2.04
CA ARG A 46 3.89 -11.31 1.99
C ARG A 46 3.00 -12.02 0.98
N PRO A 47 1.70 -12.19 1.30
CA PRO A 47 0.73 -12.79 0.38
C PRO A 47 0.30 -11.83 -0.75
N THR A 48 0.40 -10.52 -0.55
CA THR A 48 -0.07 -9.50 -1.50
C THR A 48 1.04 -8.51 -1.86
N SER A 49 1.01 -8.00 -3.10
CA SER A 49 1.88 -6.92 -3.58
C SER A 49 1.27 -5.53 -3.40
N THR A 50 -0.05 -5.47 -3.25
CA THR A 50 -0.83 -4.26 -3.01
C THR A 50 -0.78 -3.86 -1.54
N ASP A 51 -0.83 -2.55 -1.30
CA ASP A 51 -0.99 -2.03 0.06
C ASP A 51 -2.42 -2.26 0.53
N ALA A 52 -2.56 -2.71 1.78
CA ALA A 52 -3.87 -2.84 2.40
C ALA A 52 -4.49 -1.47 2.64
N ARG A 53 -5.82 -1.37 2.57
CA ARG A 53 -6.54 -0.16 2.97
C ARG A 53 -6.17 0.16 4.41
N MET A 54 -5.60 1.34 4.63
CA MET A 54 -5.30 1.84 5.96
C MET A 54 -6.56 2.46 6.57
N GLY A 55 -6.76 2.26 7.88
CA GLY A 55 -7.84 2.87 8.64
C GLY A 55 -9.06 1.98 8.90
N PRO A 56 -10.11 2.53 9.51
CA PRO A 56 -11.33 1.80 9.85
C PRO A 56 -12.01 1.20 8.62
N LYS A 57 -12.61 0.02 8.78
CA LYS A 57 -13.39 -0.64 7.70
C LYS A 57 -14.56 0.23 7.26
N GLU A 58 -15.21 0.85 8.24
CA GLU A 58 -16.25 1.84 8.06
C GLU A 58 -15.67 3.21 8.42
N PRO A 59 -15.41 4.08 7.44
CA PRO A 59 -14.92 5.42 7.70
C PRO A 59 -16.08 6.26 8.24
N HIS A 60 -16.22 6.31 9.57
CA HIS A 60 -17.13 7.24 10.25
C HIS A 60 -16.38 7.99 11.35
N SER A 61 -16.88 9.17 11.67
CA SER A 61 -16.35 9.96 12.77
C SER A 61 -16.63 9.28 14.12
N THR A 62 -15.64 9.26 15.01
CA THR A 62 -15.85 8.84 16.41
C THR A 62 -16.50 9.94 17.26
N VAL A 63 -16.63 11.15 16.73
CA VAL A 63 -17.11 12.35 17.44
C VAL A 63 -18.49 12.79 16.94
N LEU A 64 -18.78 12.62 15.65
CA LEU A 64 -20.04 13.05 15.06
C LEU A 64 -21.07 11.91 15.04
N SER A 65 -22.34 12.27 15.18
CA SER A 65 -23.42 11.36 14.82
C SER A 65 -23.47 11.17 13.30
N LEU A 66 -24.02 10.04 12.86
CA LEU A 66 -24.16 9.70 11.44
C LEU A 66 -24.92 10.77 10.64
N GLU A 67 -25.92 11.41 11.27
CA GLU A 67 -26.70 12.48 10.64
C GLU A 67 -25.85 13.73 10.38
N HIS A 68 -25.06 14.16 11.37
CA HIS A 68 -24.16 15.32 11.21
C HIS A 68 -23.07 15.05 10.17
N GLU A 69 -22.52 13.84 10.16
CA GLU A 69 -21.56 13.42 9.14
C GLU A 69 -22.17 13.45 7.73
N ALA A 70 -23.40 12.94 7.57
CA ALA A 70 -24.13 12.96 6.30
C ALA A 70 -24.39 14.39 5.79
N VAL A 71 -24.75 15.34 6.65
CA VAL A 71 -24.96 16.74 6.28
C VAL A 71 -23.66 17.38 5.77
N ILE A 72 -22.52 17.10 6.42
CA ILE A 72 -21.22 17.63 6.00
C ILE A 72 -20.81 17.05 4.65
N ILE A 73 -20.94 15.74 4.47
CA ILE A 73 -20.60 15.06 3.20
C ILE A 73 -21.45 15.62 2.07
N ALA A 74 -22.78 15.66 2.25
CA ALA A 74 -23.72 16.18 1.24
C ALA A 74 -23.43 17.65 0.87
N ARG A 75 -23.00 18.47 1.84
CA ARG A 75 -22.58 19.85 1.59
C ARG A 75 -21.25 19.92 0.82
N SER A 76 -20.33 19.00 1.05
CA SER A 76 -19.00 19.01 0.43
C SER A 76 -18.99 18.47 -1.00
N GLU A 77 -20.03 17.74 -1.39
CA GLU A 77 -20.17 17.13 -2.73
C GLU A 77 -21.01 17.97 -3.71
N ALA A 78 -21.58 19.10 -3.26
CA ALA A 78 -22.35 20.07 -4.07
C ALA A 78 -21.47 21.23 -4.58
#